data_AF-X1R6C0-F1
#
_entry.id   AF-X1R6C0-F1
#
_cell.length_a   1.000
_cell.length_b   1.000
_cell.length_c   1.000
_cell.angle_alpha   90.00
_cell.angle_beta   90.00
_cell.angle_gamma   90.00
#
_symmetry.space_group_name_H-M   'P 1'
#
loop_
_entity.id
_entity.type
_entity.pdbx_description
1 polymer ?
#
loop_
_entity_poly.entity_id
_entity_poly.type
_entity_poly.pdbx_seq_one_letter_code
_entity_poly.pdbx_strand_id
1 'polypeptide(L)'
;MSSMGLNRFITYQYENEFYFKGGISIVFTDFTILILSLIVTLAFIIVIVVTSTLIINKKHDIAIMKALGTLPRRLYNFYLTEIYVVFIVGFLIGLIIGFISYGIFAFITSLLGIVSSFQIDLIYTPILFFSCLGGIYFVPGVILRKLGNQNTVKLFSKDIPYNYDASRGYTLVPKWLSSIGFNFKISVINTIRRKGEFKRYLIVFSIISLVIFTLGLGNIVLRNSSQEWIRKSQGEDIIAIGHRDVIQNYSLMYSMFSNPNIIITENSIDFLNPNYMFNLSDIEEVNSITEVESIDQRLLNFFNLTELDGYHYLVDGGYLIAGQQRSGVFPIVGVNISEMIQDFEIEGEYFAQEDSIKMIIGDGLGYNFF
;
A
#
# COMPACT_ATOMS: atom_id res chain seq x y z
N MET A 1 3.17 15.87 2.68
CA MET A 1 4.29 15.04 3.20
C MET A 1 4.25 13.68 2.51
N SER A 2 5.13 13.41 1.54
CA SER A 2 5.13 12.12 0.82
C SER A 2 5.53 10.99 1.78
N SER A 3 4.64 10.03 2.00
CA SER A 3 4.95 8.87 2.81
C SER A 3 5.97 7.98 2.06
N MET A 4 7.13 7.76 2.67
CA MET A 4 8.18 6.78 2.32
C MET A 4 8.83 6.79 0.92
N GLY A 5 8.38 7.56 -0.07
CA GLY A 5 9.05 7.68 -1.38
C GLY A 5 9.13 6.38 -2.20
N LEU A 6 8.46 5.32 -1.74
CA LEU A 6 8.41 4.00 -2.39
C LEU A 6 7.48 3.98 -3.61
N ASN A 7 6.60 4.99 -3.77
CA ASN A 7 5.73 5.15 -4.94
C ASN A 7 6.50 5.30 -6.26
N ARG A 8 7.78 5.69 -6.23
CA ARG A 8 8.61 5.82 -7.45
C ARG A 8 8.79 4.50 -8.21
N PHE A 9 8.59 3.36 -7.55
CA PHE A 9 8.84 2.04 -8.14
C PHE A 9 7.63 1.42 -8.86
N ILE A 10 6.44 2.00 -8.69
CA ILE A 10 5.22 1.58 -9.39
C ILE A 10 4.80 2.74 -10.29
N THR A 11 5.40 2.82 -11.47
CA THR A 11 5.07 3.85 -12.47
C THR A 11 4.15 3.25 -13.51
N TYR A 12 2.91 3.72 -13.53
CA TYR A 12 2.00 3.50 -14.65
C TYR A 12 2.33 4.55 -15.72
N GLN A 13 2.69 4.10 -16.92
CA GLN A 13 2.87 4.99 -18.06
C GLN A 13 1.49 5.29 -18.65
N TYR A 14 1.01 6.51 -18.44
CA TYR A 14 -0.17 7.05 -19.13
C TYR A 14 0.30 8.03 -20.19
N GLU A 15 -0.37 8.06 -21.34
CA GLU A 15 -0.07 9.05 -22.39
C GLU A 15 -0.25 10.50 -21.91
N ASN A 16 -1.05 10.71 -20.86
CA ASN A 16 -1.27 12.03 -20.25
C ASN A 16 -1.14 11.99 -18.72
N GLU A 17 0.07 11.66 -18.21
CA GLU A 17 0.32 11.44 -16.78
C GLU A 17 -0.20 12.54 -15.84
N PHE A 18 -0.34 13.78 -16.34
CA PHE A 18 -0.74 14.95 -15.56
C PHE A 18 -2.17 14.91 -15.01
N TYR A 19 -3.08 14.15 -15.64
CA TYR A 19 -4.49 14.10 -15.23
C TYR A 19 -4.81 12.92 -14.31
N PHE A 20 -3.96 11.88 -14.27
CA PHE A 20 -4.32 10.58 -13.70
C PHE A 20 -3.74 10.28 -12.32
N LYS A 21 -2.85 11.14 -11.80
CA LYS A 21 -2.30 11.02 -10.45
C LYS A 21 -2.90 12.11 -9.56
N GLY A 22 -4.01 11.78 -8.91
CA GLY A 22 -4.67 12.61 -7.89
C GLY A 22 -4.53 12.02 -6.48
N GLY A 23 -5.14 12.69 -5.49
CA GLY A 23 -5.08 12.31 -4.07
C GLY A 23 -5.59 10.90 -3.81
N ILE A 24 -6.68 10.50 -4.48
CA ILE A 24 -7.21 9.13 -4.40
C ILE A 24 -6.15 8.10 -4.83
N SER A 25 -5.55 8.32 -6.01
CA SER A 25 -4.52 7.43 -6.56
C SER A 25 -3.33 7.28 -5.61
N ILE A 26 -2.91 8.38 -4.98
CA ILE A 26 -1.81 8.37 -3.98
C ILE A 26 -2.20 7.52 -2.76
N VAL A 27 -3.39 7.72 -2.20
CA VAL A 27 -3.82 6.96 -1.01
C VAL A 27 -3.91 5.46 -1.31
N PHE A 28 -4.42 5.08 -2.50
CA PHE A 28 -4.45 3.68 -2.93
C PHE A 28 -3.04 3.10 -3.15
N THR A 29 -2.13 3.90 -3.71
CA THR A 29 -0.74 3.46 -3.92
C THR A 29 -0.02 3.27 -2.59
N ASP A 30 -0.14 4.24 -1.68
CA ASP A 30 0.44 4.18 -0.33
C ASP A 30 -0.08 2.97 0.46
N PHE A 31 -1.39 2.74 0.41
CA PHE A 31 -2.01 1.56 1.03
C PHE A 31 -1.49 0.25 0.44
N THR A 32 -1.37 0.17 -0.89
CA THR A 32 -0.85 -1.00 -1.59
C THR A 32 0.60 -1.29 -1.20
N ILE A 33 1.44 -0.25 -1.14
CA ILE A 33 2.84 -0.37 -0.70
C ILE A 33 2.94 -0.82 0.76
N LEU A 34 2.09 -0.29 1.63
CA LEU A 34 2.04 -0.70 3.04
C LEU A 34 1.71 -2.19 3.16
N ILE A 35 0.70 -2.68 2.43
CA ILE A 35 0.36 -4.10 2.40
C ILE A 35 1.53 -4.93 1.88
N LEU A 36 2.13 -4.53 0.76
CA LEU A 36 3.23 -5.25 0.14
C LEU A 36 4.42 -5.36 1.10
N SER A 37 4.77 -4.27 1.79
CA SER A 37 5.81 -4.24 2.83
C SER A 37 5.52 -5.20 3.99
N LEU A 38 4.27 -5.24 4.47
CA LEU A 38 3.85 -6.18 5.52
C LEU A 38 3.94 -7.64 5.05
N ILE A 39 3.52 -7.94 3.82
CA ILE A 39 3.58 -9.28 3.23
C ILE A 39 5.03 -9.75 3.06
N VAL A 40 5.92 -8.89 2.55
CA VAL A 40 7.36 -9.20 2.42
C VAL A 40 7.98 -9.48 3.78
N THR A 41 7.65 -8.65 4.79
CA THR A 41 8.12 -8.84 6.17
C THR A 41 7.61 -10.15 6.75
N LEU A 42 6.32 -10.47 6.54
CA LEU A 42 5.72 -11.73 6.97
C LEU A 42 6.41 -12.94 6.33
N ALA A 43 6.60 -12.91 5.00
CA ALA A 43 7.24 -13.98 4.25
C ALA A 43 8.67 -14.25 4.76
N PHE A 44 9.46 -13.19 4.96
CA PHE A 44 10.79 -13.30 5.54
C PHE A 44 10.76 -13.96 6.92
N ILE A 45 9.89 -13.52 7.82
CA ILE A 45 9.79 -14.07 9.18
C ILE A 45 9.36 -15.54 9.17
N ILE A 46 8.41 -15.91 8.30
CA ILE A 46 7.99 -17.30 8.12
C ILE A 46 9.18 -18.17 7.73
N VAL A 47 9.97 -17.76 6.73
CA VAL A 47 11.16 -18.50 6.30
C VAL A 47 12.13 -18.69 7.46
N ILE A 48 12.42 -17.63 8.23
CA ILE A 48 13.32 -17.71 9.39
C ILE A 48 12.78 -18.66 10.47
N VAL A 49 11.50 -18.59 10.78
CA VAL A 49 10.88 -19.45 11.80
C VAL A 49 10.89 -20.91 11.36
N VAL A 50 10.48 -21.19 10.12
CA VAL A 50 10.42 -22.56 9.57
C VAL A 50 11.82 -23.17 9.53
N THR A 51 12.81 -22.47 8.95
CA THR A 51 14.19 -22.96 8.85
C THR A 51 14.85 -23.14 10.23
N SER A 52 14.59 -22.25 11.17
CA SER A 52 15.07 -22.41 12.56
C SER A 52 14.45 -23.64 13.23
N THR A 53 13.16 -23.90 12.99
CA THR A 53 12.48 -25.09 13.52
C THR A 53 13.02 -26.38 12.88
N LEU A 54 13.33 -26.38 11.58
CA LEU A 54 13.98 -27.52 10.93
C LEU A 54 15.31 -27.89 11.61
N ILE A 55 16.15 -26.91 11.94
CA ILE A 55 17.41 -27.16 12.68
C ILE A 55 17.14 -27.75 14.06
N ILE A 56 16.20 -27.15 14.80
CA ILE A 56 15.90 -27.56 16.18
C ILE A 56 15.39 -29.00 16.21
N ASN A 57 14.56 -29.39 15.24
CA ASN A 57 14.06 -30.76 15.13
C ASN A 57 15.18 -31.77 14.86
N LYS A 58 16.24 -31.35 14.17
CA LYS A 58 17.44 -32.17 13.90
C LYS A 58 18.48 -32.16 15.03
N LYS A 59 18.17 -31.55 16.18
CA LYS A 59 19.07 -31.50 17.34
C LYS A 59 19.58 -32.89 17.77
N HIS A 60 18.71 -33.90 17.72
CA HIS A 60 19.09 -35.27 18.10
C HIS A 60 20.08 -35.89 17.12
N ASP A 61 19.85 -35.73 15.81
CA ASP A 61 20.75 -36.24 14.75
C ASP A 61 22.11 -35.55 14.82
N ILE A 62 22.11 -34.24 15.09
CA ILE A 62 23.32 -33.45 15.36
C ILE A 62 24.11 -34.04 16.55
N ALA A 63 23.41 -34.45 17.61
CA ALA A 63 24.03 -35.06 18.78
C ALA A 63 24.69 -36.40 18.45
N ILE A 64 24.03 -37.25 17.65
CA ILE A 64 24.56 -38.54 17.19
C ILE A 64 25.82 -38.34 16.34
N MET A 65 25.75 -37.48 15.31
CA MET A 65 26.90 -37.21 14.44
C MET A 65 28.10 -36.67 15.22
N LYS A 66 27.85 -35.85 16.24
CA LYS A 66 28.88 -35.34 17.14
C LYS A 66 29.45 -36.44 18.04
N ALA A 67 28.62 -37.34 18.56
CA ALA A 67 29.06 -38.49 19.36
C ALA A 67 29.93 -39.46 18.54
N LEU A 68 29.68 -39.57 17.23
CA LEU A 68 30.51 -40.34 16.27
C LEU A 68 31.84 -39.64 15.92
N GLY A 69 32.11 -38.44 16.44
CA GLY A 69 33.38 -37.74 16.24
C GLY A 69 33.38 -36.70 15.11
N THR A 70 32.22 -36.30 14.58
CA THR A 70 32.17 -35.28 13.52
C THR A 70 32.59 -33.90 14.04
N LEU A 71 33.45 -33.22 13.28
CA LEU A 71 33.89 -31.85 13.59
C LEU A 71 32.72 -30.84 13.49
N PRO A 72 32.56 -29.90 14.44
CA PRO A 72 31.47 -28.91 14.43
C PRO A 72 31.38 -28.08 13.15
N ARG A 73 32.52 -27.78 12.51
CA ARG A 73 32.55 -27.02 11.24
C ARG A 73 31.94 -27.80 10.07
N ARG A 74 32.18 -29.10 9.99
CA ARG A 74 31.58 -29.96 8.94
C ARG A 74 30.08 -30.10 9.16
N LEU A 75 29.67 -30.28 10.42
CA LEU A 75 28.27 -30.35 10.81
C LEU A 75 27.50 -29.06 10.49
N TYR A 76 28.11 -27.91 10.78
CA TYR A 76 27.56 -26.60 10.41
C TYR A 76 27.34 -26.47 8.90
N ASN A 77 28.36 -26.74 8.08
CA ASN A 77 28.23 -26.63 6.63
C ASN A 77 27.18 -27.59 6.05
N PHE A 78 27.12 -28.83 6.56
CA PHE A 78 26.19 -29.85 6.09
C PHE A 78 24.73 -29.41 6.28
N TYR A 79 24.32 -29.12 7.52
CA TYR A 79 22.94 -28.74 7.82
C TYR A 79 22.57 -27.35 7.28
N LEU A 80 23.52 -26.42 7.20
CA LEU A 80 23.25 -25.12 6.58
C LEU A 80 23.00 -25.25 5.07
N THR A 81 23.80 -26.05 4.38
CA THR A 81 23.62 -26.32 2.94
C THR A 81 22.28 -26.99 2.68
N GLU A 82 21.89 -27.95 3.53
CA GLU A 82 20.57 -28.60 3.43
C GLU A 82 19.42 -27.57 3.46
N ILE A 83 19.47 -26.61 4.38
CA ILE A 83 18.44 -25.57 4.50
C ILE A 83 18.42 -24.68 3.25
N TYR A 84 19.58 -24.30 2.72
CA TYR A 84 19.64 -23.52 1.49
C TYR A 84 19.05 -24.27 0.29
N VAL A 85 19.31 -25.58 0.17
CA VAL A 85 18.72 -26.40 -0.89
C VAL A 85 17.20 -26.41 -0.76
N VAL A 86 16.66 -26.66 0.45
CA VAL A 86 15.21 -26.65 0.69
C VAL A 86 14.60 -25.28 0.37
N PHE A 87 15.27 -24.19 0.79
CA PHE A 87 14.80 -22.82 0.51
C PHE A 87 14.80 -22.51 -0.99
N ILE A 88 15.88 -22.77 -1.71
CA ILE A 88 16.00 -22.46 -3.14
C ILE A 88 14.97 -23.25 -3.95
N VAL A 89 14.86 -24.56 -3.70
CA VAL A 89 13.88 -25.40 -4.39
C VAL A 89 12.46 -24.94 -4.07
N GLY A 90 12.14 -24.68 -2.80
CA GLY A 90 10.83 -24.20 -2.40
C GLY A 90 10.48 -22.84 -3.01
N PHE A 91 11.44 -21.92 -3.07
CA PHE A 91 11.25 -20.60 -3.67
C PHE A 91 10.97 -20.69 -5.18
N LEU A 92 11.73 -21.50 -5.93
CA LEU A 92 11.52 -21.70 -7.36
C LEU A 92 10.16 -22.33 -7.66
N ILE A 93 9.78 -23.36 -6.89
CA ILE A 93 8.46 -23.99 -7.01
C ILE A 93 7.36 -22.95 -6.68
N GLY A 94 7.56 -22.13 -5.66
CA GLY A 94 6.64 -21.06 -5.28
C GLY A 94 6.42 -20.04 -6.40
N LEU A 95 7.48 -19.62 -7.10
CA LEU A 95 7.36 -18.72 -8.26
C LEU A 95 6.54 -19.36 -9.39
N ILE A 96 6.79 -20.63 -9.71
CA ILE A 96 6.03 -21.36 -10.74
C ILE A 96 4.55 -21.42 -10.36
N ILE A 97 4.23 -21.80 -9.12
CA ILE A 97 2.85 -21.85 -8.62
C ILE A 97 2.21 -20.46 -8.63
N GLY A 98 2.98 -19.40 -8.32
CA GLY A 98 2.52 -18.01 -8.38
C GLY A 98 2.09 -17.61 -9.79
N PHE A 99 2.89 -17.90 -10.80
CA PHE A 99 2.53 -17.64 -12.21
C PHE A 99 1.29 -18.41 -12.65
N ILE A 100 1.17 -19.68 -12.26
CA ILE A 100 -0.02 -20.50 -12.55
C ILE A 100 -1.26 -19.89 -11.88
N SER A 101 -1.14 -19.48 -10.62
CA SER A 101 -2.22 -18.87 -9.85
C SER A 101 -2.68 -17.55 -10.46
N TYR A 102 -1.74 -16.71 -10.92
CA TYR A 102 -2.06 -15.50 -11.66
C TYR A 102 -2.82 -15.82 -12.96
N GLY A 103 -2.39 -16.83 -13.73
CA GLY A 103 -3.10 -17.25 -14.94
C GLY A 103 -4.55 -17.65 -14.67
N ILE A 104 -4.80 -18.39 -13.57
CA ILE A 104 -6.15 -18.75 -13.14
C ILE A 104 -6.95 -17.49 -12.76
N PHE A 105 -6.35 -16.56 -12.03
CA PHE A 105 -7.00 -15.31 -11.62
C PHE A 105 -7.32 -14.40 -12.82
N ALA A 106 -6.41 -14.27 -13.77
CA ALA A 106 -6.61 -13.53 -15.01
C ALA A 106 -7.76 -14.13 -15.84
N PHE A 107 -7.87 -15.45 -15.89
CA PHE A 107 -8.99 -16.12 -16.55
C PHE A 107 -10.34 -15.81 -15.88
N ILE A 108 -10.40 -15.87 -14.54
CA ILE A 108 -11.63 -15.55 -13.79
C ILE A 108 -12.02 -14.08 -13.98
N THR A 109 -11.07 -13.16 -13.91
CA THR A 109 -11.33 -11.72 -14.09
C THR A 109 -11.77 -11.37 -15.50
N SER A 110 -11.18 -12.03 -16.52
CA SER A 110 -11.62 -11.89 -17.91
C SER A 110 -13.08 -12.32 -18.10
N LEU A 111 -13.55 -13.37 -17.40
CA LEU A 111 -14.95 -13.79 -17.45
C LEU A 111 -15.91 -12.74 -16.85
N LEU A 112 -15.40 -11.95 -15.91
CA LEU A 112 -16.13 -10.83 -15.28
C LEU A 112 -16.01 -9.52 -16.07
N GLY A 113 -15.35 -9.52 -17.22
CA GLY A 113 -15.14 -8.32 -18.05
C GLY A 113 -14.10 -7.35 -17.48
N ILE A 114 -13.27 -7.79 -16.52
CA ILE A 114 -12.21 -6.98 -15.92
C ILE A 114 -10.89 -7.27 -16.64
N VAL A 115 -10.27 -6.23 -17.19
CA VAL A 115 -8.96 -6.34 -17.84
C VAL A 115 -7.88 -6.41 -16.77
N SER A 116 -7.16 -7.53 -16.69
CA SER A 116 -6.00 -7.68 -15.80
C SER A 116 -4.72 -7.46 -16.59
N SER A 117 -3.88 -6.54 -16.13
CA SER A 117 -2.51 -6.39 -16.63
C SER A 117 -1.57 -7.28 -15.82
N PHE A 118 -0.68 -7.97 -16.52
CA PHE A 118 0.36 -8.77 -15.88
C PHE A 118 1.60 -7.91 -15.71
N GLN A 119 2.08 -7.79 -14.48
CA GLN A 119 3.34 -7.14 -14.16
C GLN A 119 4.17 -8.06 -13.29
N ILE A 120 5.43 -8.23 -13.66
CA ILE A 120 6.40 -8.99 -12.87
C ILE A 120 7.08 -8.00 -11.93
N ASP A 121 7.01 -8.29 -10.64
CA ASP A 121 7.80 -7.57 -9.65
C ASP A 121 9.28 -7.97 -9.74
N LEU A 122 10.08 -7.07 -10.31
CA LEU A 122 11.52 -7.23 -10.46
C LEU A 122 12.31 -6.68 -9.26
N ILE A 123 11.65 -6.09 -8.27
CA ILE A 123 12.32 -5.39 -7.17
C ILE A 123 12.12 -6.15 -5.85
N TYR A 124 10.89 -6.32 -5.39
CA TYR A 124 10.63 -6.91 -4.08
C TYR A 124 10.95 -8.40 -4.05
N THR A 125 10.70 -9.11 -5.14
CA THR A 125 10.97 -10.55 -5.25
C THR A 125 12.46 -10.89 -5.12
N PRO A 126 13.39 -10.25 -5.86
CA PRO A 126 14.83 -10.42 -5.62
C PRO A 126 15.27 -9.96 -4.22
N ILE A 127 14.76 -8.83 -3.73
CA ILE A 127 15.08 -8.32 -2.38
C ILE A 127 14.69 -9.38 -1.33
N LEU A 128 13.49 -9.96 -1.43
CA LEU A 128 13.03 -11.00 -0.53
C LEU A 128 13.92 -12.25 -0.61
N PHE A 129 14.31 -12.67 -1.81
CA PHE A 129 15.18 -13.82 -2.03
C PHE A 129 16.54 -13.64 -1.33
N PHE A 130 17.24 -12.55 -1.61
CA PHE A 130 18.54 -12.26 -1.01
C PHE A 130 18.45 -11.99 0.49
N SER A 131 17.40 -11.31 0.94
CA SER A 131 17.12 -11.11 2.36
C SER A 131 16.97 -12.45 3.09
N CYS A 132 16.20 -13.39 2.53
CA CYS A 132 16.04 -14.73 3.09
C CYS A 132 17.36 -15.51 3.12
N LEU A 133 18.18 -15.43 2.06
CA LEU A 133 19.50 -16.07 2.05
C LEU A 133 20.40 -15.58 3.18
N GLY A 134 20.46 -14.26 3.37
CA GLY A 134 21.20 -13.63 4.46
C GLY A 134 20.59 -13.97 5.83
N GLY A 135 19.27 -13.91 5.95
CA GLY A 135 18.56 -14.22 7.18
C GLY A 135 18.77 -15.66 7.64
N ILE A 136 18.79 -16.63 6.71
CA ILE A 136 19.11 -18.05 6.99
C ILE A 136 20.53 -18.17 7.56
N TYR A 137 21.49 -17.46 6.97
CA TYR A 137 22.87 -17.45 7.46
C TYR A 137 22.96 -16.91 8.90
N PHE A 138 22.27 -15.80 9.18
CA PHE A 138 22.32 -15.13 10.47
C PHE A 138 21.57 -15.89 11.56
N VAL A 139 20.30 -16.23 11.36
CA VAL A 139 19.44 -16.74 12.45
C VAL A 139 19.58 -18.27 12.59
N PRO A 140 19.12 -19.10 11.63
CA PRO A 140 19.39 -20.54 11.61
C PRO A 140 20.88 -20.87 11.77
N GLY A 141 21.77 -20.17 11.07
CA GLY A 141 23.21 -20.42 11.18
C GLY A 141 23.77 -20.18 12.58
N VAL A 142 23.38 -19.10 13.28
CA VAL A 142 23.82 -18.88 14.68
C VAL A 142 23.26 -19.96 15.60
N ILE A 143 22.01 -20.40 15.40
CA ILE A 143 21.41 -21.51 16.16
C ILE A 143 22.23 -22.79 15.95
N LEU A 144 22.55 -23.12 14.70
CA LEU A 144 23.34 -24.31 14.35
C LEU A 144 24.74 -24.26 14.98
N ARG A 145 25.41 -23.10 14.93
CA ARG A 145 26.73 -22.92 15.55
C ARG A 145 26.67 -23.10 17.08
N LYS A 146 25.62 -22.57 17.71
CA LYS A 146 25.37 -22.79 19.15
C LYS A 146 25.17 -24.26 19.47
N LEU A 147 24.39 -24.98 18.66
CA LEU A 147 24.18 -26.43 18.84
C LEU A 147 25.49 -27.21 18.64
N GLY A 148 26.25 -26.92 17.59
CA GLY A 148 27.53 -27.58 17.30
C GLY A 148 28.56 -27.43 18.44
N ASN A 149 28.57 -26.29 19.13
CA ASN A 149 29.49 -26.01 20.23
C ASN A 149 29.00 -26.51 21.61
N GLN A 150 27.73 -26.90 21.76
CA GLN A 150 27.19 -27.39 23.03
C GLN A 150 27.66 -28.81 23.37
N ASN A 151 27.81 -29.13 24.66
CA ASN A 151 28.17 -30.48 25.10
C ASN A 151 27.16 -31.53 24.62
N THR A 152 27.66 -32.68 24.16
CA THR A 152 26.85 -33.77 23.59
C THR A 152 25.77 -34.26 24.57
N VAL A 153 26.09 -34.37 25.86
CA VAL A 153 25.12 -34.75 26.91
C VAL A 153 23.94 -33.78 27.00
N LYS A 154 24.20 -32.47 26.82
CA LYS A 154 23.16 -31.42 26.82
C LYS A 154 22.35 -31.39 25.52
N LEU A 155 22.91 -31.89 24.44
CA LEU A 155 22.16 -32.07 23.20
C LEU A 155 21.16 -33.23 23.31
N PHE A 156 21.56 -34.34 23.96
CA PHE A 156 20.72 -35.50 24.23
C PHE A 156 19.64 -35.29 25.30
N SER A 157 19.78 -34.31 26.20
CA SER A 157 18.72 -34.01 27.17
C SER A 157 17.45 -33.54 26.44
N LYS A 158 16.33 -34.23 26.69
CA LYS A 158 14.97 -33.94 26.16
C LYS A 158 14.55 -32.48 26.43
N ASP A 159 13.45 -32.04 25.80
CA ASP A 159 12.87 -30.67 25.82
C ASP A 159 12.62 -30.06 27.22
N ILE A 160 12.82 -30.82 28.30
CA ILE A 160 12.74 -30.32 29.66
C ILE A 160 14.12 -29.73 30.03
N PRO A 161 14.21 -28.44 30.38
CA PRO A 161 15.47 -27.82 30.78
C PRO A 161 16.17 -28.64 31.87
N TYR A 162 17.48 -28.84 31.76
CA TYR A 162 18.26 -29.58 32.77
C TYR A 162 18.09 -29.02 34.20
N ASN A 163 17.76 -27.74 34.32
CA ASN A 163 17.48 -27.03 35.57
C ASN A 163 15.97 -26.92 35.90
N TYR A 164 15.14 -27.81 35.35
CA TYR A 164 13.70 -27.77 35.57
C TYR A 164 13.35 -28.26 36.97
N ASP A 165 12.71 -27.39 37.74
CA ASP A 165 12.16 -27.69 39.05
C ASP A 165 10.63 -27.72 38.96
N ALA A 166 10.06 -28.92 39.09
CA ALA A 166 8.62 -29.15 39.04
C ALA A 166 7.87 -28.55 40.24
N SER A 167 8.57 -28.19 41.32
CA SER A 167 7.98 -27.64 42.55
C SER A 167 7.61 -26.16 42.45
N ARG A 168 8.19 -25.41 41.50
CA ARG A 168 7.84 -24.01 41.24
C ARG A 168 6.54 -23.93 40.43
N GLY A 169 5.40 -23.82 41.12
CA GLY A 169 4.10 -23.52 40.51
C GLY A 169 4.16 -22.21 39.71
N TYR A 170 3.64 -22.21 38.49
CA TYR A 170 3.55 -20.98 37.68
C TYR A 170 2.45 -20.08 38.24
N THR A 171 2.82 -18.87 38.67
CA THR A 171 1.90 -17.85 39.23
C THR A 171 1.21 -16.97 38.18
N LEU A 172 1.60 -17.10 36.90
CA LEU A 172 1.27 -16.17 35.81
C LEU A 172 0.13 -16.63 34.87
N VAL A 173 -0.65 -17.64 35.25
CA VAL A 173 -1.84 -18.03 34.48
C VAL A 173 -3.05 -17.25 35.03
N PRO A 174 -3.69 -16.37 34.24
CA PRO A 174 -4.81 -15.60 34.74
C PRO A 174 -5.98 -16.53 35.12
N LYS A 175 -6.68 -16.22 36.22
CA LYS A 175 -7.72 -17.10 36.81
C LYS A 175 -8.87 -17.44 35.84
N TRP A 176 -9.17 -16.57 34.87
CA TRP A 176 -10.16 -16.85 33.82
C TRP A 176 -9.77 -18.02 32.89
N LEU A 177 -8.50 -18.40 32.85
CA LEU A 177 -8.02 -19.47 31.97
C LEU A 177 -8.28 -20.84 32.62
N SER A 178 -8.34 -20.87 33.95
CA SER A 178 -8.74 -22.06 34.70
C SER A 178 -10.23 -22.35 34.66
N SER A 179 -11.09 -21.37 34.31
CA SER A 179 -12.53 -21.61 34.18
C SER A 179 -12.93 -22.26 32.85
N ILE A 180 -12.06 -22.25 31.83
CA ILE A 180 -12.32 -22.86 30.52
C ILE A 180 -12.14 -24.39 30.55
N GLY A 181 -11.32 -24.92 31.49
CA GLY A 181 -11.14 -26.36 31.72
C GLY A 181 -9.70 -26.77 32.03
N PHE A 182 -9.53 -27.91 32.70
CA PHE A 182 -8.21 -28.42 33.14
C PHE A 182 -7.28 -28.74 31.96
N ASN A 183 -7.78 -29.42 30.92
CA ASN A 183 -6.99 -29.78 29.75
C ASN A 183 -6.48 -28.54 28.99
N PHE A 184 -7.31 -27.51 28.87
CA PHE A 184 -6.94 -26.24 28.26
C PHE A 184 -5.85 -25.54 29.07
N LYS A 185 -6.03 -25.44 30.39
CA LYS A 185 -5.03 -24.87 31.31
C LYS A 185 -3.66 -25.56 31.18
N ILE A 186 -3.64 -26.90 31.21
CA ILE A 186 -2.38 -27.67 31.10
C ILE A 186 -1.74 -27.48 29.73
N SER A 187 -2.54 -27.45 28.65
CA SER A 187 -2.04 -27.22 27.29
C SER A 187 -1.38 -25.84 27.16
N VAL A 188 -2.04 -24.79 27.64
CA VAL A 188 -1.47 -23.42 27.62
C VAL A 188 -0.19 -23.34 28.43
N ILE A 189 -0.16 -23.93 29.63
CA ILE A 189 1.05 -23.98 30.46
C ILE A 189 2.19 -24.70 29.74
N ASN A 190 1.91 -25.85 29.11
CA ASN A 190 2.91 -26.61 28.36
C ASN A 190 3.46 -25.83 27.17
N THR A 191 2.61 -25.10 26.45
CA THR A 191 3.06 -24.26 25.33
C THR A 191 3.90 -23.07 25.81
N ILE A 192 3.46 -22.35 26.86
CA ILE A 192 4.21 -21.22 27.44
C ILE A 192 5.58 -21.66 27.96
N ARG A 193 5.68 -22.89 28.50
CA ARG A 193 6.95 -23.47 28.95
C ARG A 193 7.96 -23.61 27.81
N ARG A 194 7.52 -23.85 26.58
CA ARG A 194 8.38 -23.86 25.37
C ARG A 194 8.66 -22.45 24.87
N LYS A 195 9.28 -21.62 25.71
CA LYS A 195 9.47 -20.16 25.49
C LYS A 195 10.01 -19.79 24.11
N GLY A 196 10.87 -20.62 23.50
CA GLY A 196 11.44 -20.37 22.17
C GLY A 196 10.50 -20.67 21.01
N GLU A 197 9.72 -21.75 21.08
CA GLU A 197 8.71 -22.10 20.05
C GLU A 197 7.50 -21.16 20.15
N PHE A 198 6.99 -20.95 21.36
CA PHE A 198 5.83 -20.11 21.59
C PHE A 198 6.04 -18.68 21.09
N LYS A 199 7.19 -18.05 21.39
CA LYS A 199 7.49 -16.69 20.91
C LYS A 199 7.54 -16.60 19.38
N ARG A 200 8.13 -17.60 18.70
CA ARG A 200 8.24 -17.61 17.24
C ARG A 200 6.86 -17.72 16.58
N TYR A 201 6.02 -18.62 17.06
CA TYR A 201 4.66 -18.76 16.53
C TYR A 201 3.79 -17.54 16.85
N LEU A 202 3.89 -16.99 18.06
CA LEU A 202 3.16 -15.78 18.42
C LEU A 202 3.49 -14.62 17.48
N ILE A 203 4.78 -14.38 17.19
CA ILE A 203 5.19 -13.33 16.24
C ILE A 203 4.57 -13.56 14.86
N VAL A 204 4.66 -14.78 14.32
CA VAL A 204 4.08 -15.11 12.99
C VAL A 204 2.57 -14.85 12.99
N PHE A 205 1.83 -15.37 13.99
CA PHE A 205 0.39 -15.18 14.07
C PHE A 205 -0.02 -13.72 14.27
N SER A 206 0.74 -12.95 15.05
CA SER A 206 0.50 -11.51 15.20
C SER A 206 0.65 -10.76 13.88
N ILE A 207 1.65 -11.09 13.06
CA ILE A 207 1.86 -10.43 11.77
C ILE A 207 0.79 -10.88 10.75
N ILE A 208 0.41 -12.16 10.73
CA ILE A 208 -0.71 -12.64 9.91
C ILE A 208 -1.99 -11.87 10.26
N SER A 209 -2.30 -11.76 11.56
CA SER A 209 -3.46 -11.02 12.05
C SER A 209 -3.40 -9.55 11.65
N LEU A 210 -2.23 -8.92 11.76
CA LEU A 210 -2.02 -7.54 11.32
C LEU A 210 -2.30 -7.37 9.83
N VAL A 211 -1.73 -8.22 8.97
CA VAL A 211 -1.94 -8.18 7.51
C VAL A 211 -3.43 -8.30 7.17
N ILE A 212 -4.12 -9.30 7.75
CA ILE A 212 -5.55 -9.53 7.49
C ILE A 212 -6.39 -8.32 7.96
N PHE A 213 -6.08 -7.79 9.14
CA PHE A 213 -6.81 -6.66 9.70
C PHE A 213 -6.60 -5.39 8.89
N THR A 214 -5.37 -5.10 8.48
CA THR A 214 -5.03 -3.97 7.62
C THR A 214 -5.70 -4.08 6.25
N LEU A 215 -5.73 -5.28 5.64
CA LEU A 215 -6.45 -5.52 4.40
C LEU A 215 -7.95 -5.27 4.55
N GLY A 216 -8.56 -5.82 5.60
CA GLY A 216 -10.00 -5.71 5.84
C GLY A 216 -10.43 -4.26 6.14
N LEU A 217 -9.85 -3.64 7.15
CA LEU A 217 -10.18 -2.26 7.52
C LEU A 217 -9.76 -1.26 6.46
N GLY A 218 -8.57 -1.43 5.88
CA GLY A 218 -8.06 -0.51 4.88
C GLY A 218 -8.94 -0.46 3.64
N ASN A 219 -9.45 -1.61 3.17
CA ASN A 219 -10.40 -1.62 2.06
C ASN A 219 -11.72 -0.90 2.39
N ILE A 220 -12.24 -1.06 3.61
CA ILE A 220 -13.46 -0.35 4.05
C ILE A 220 -13.21 1.16 4.08
N VAL A 221 -12.09 1.59 4.68
CA VAL A 221 -11.73 3.01 4.78
C VAL A 221 -11.51 3.60 3.40
N LEU A 222 -10.71 2.96 2.53
CA LEU A 222 -10.47 3.42 1.17
C LEU A 222 -11.77 3.57 0.38
N ARG A 223 -12.65 2.57 0.45
CA ARG A 223 -13.94 2.62 -0.23
C ARG A 223 -14.79 3.79 0.28
N ASN A 224 -14.99 3.89 1.60
CA ASN A 224 -15.84 4.92 2.17
C ASN A 224 -15.27 6.33 1.90
N SER A 225 -13.97 6.54 2.10
CA SER A 225 -13.31 7.82 1.83
C SER A 225 -13.38 8.20 0.36
N SER A 226 -13.12 7.27 -0.56
CA SER A 226 -13.21 7.54 -2.00
C SER A 226 -14.63 7.87 -2.42
N GLN A 227 -15.62 7.15 -1.90
CA GLN A 227 -17.03 7.45 -2.15
C GLN A 227 -17.43 8.82 -1.60
N GLU A 228 -17.02 9.16 -0.38
CA GLU A 228 -17.31 10.48 0.19
C GLU A 228 -16.62 11.62 -0.57
N TRP A 229 -15.35 11.48 -0.97
CA TRP A 229 -14.67 12.50 -1.77
C TRP A 229 -15.32 12.71 -3.14
N ILE A 230 -15.74 11.62 -3.80
CA ILE A 230 -16.49 11.71 -5.06
C ILE A 230 -17.85 12.36 -4.83
N ARG A 231 -18.59 11.93 -3.79
CA ARG A 231 -19.92 12.46 -3.45
C ARG A 231 -19.87 13.95 -3.15
N LYS A 232 -18.89 14.39 -2.36
CA LYS A 232 -18.60 15.79 -2.07
C LYS A 232 -18.30 16.61 -3.34
N SER A 233 -17.44 16.07 -4.21
CA SER A 233 -17.00 16.75 -5.43
C SER A 233 -18.06 16.78 -6.53
N GLN A 234 -18.93 15.78 -6.61
CA GLN A 234 -19.99 15.71 -7.63
C GLN A 234 -21.31 16.31 -7.15
N GLY A 235 -21.57 16.28 -5.84
CA GLY A 235 -22.86 16.59 -5.25
C GLY A 235 -23.89 15.48 -5.49
N GLU A 236 -24.99 15.54 -4.74
CA GLU A 236 -26.19 14.75 -4.97
C GLU A 236 -27.28 15.70 -5.49
N ASP A 237 -28.17 15.21 -6.35
CA ASP A 237 -29.29 15.98 -6.90
C ASP A 237 -28.92 17.25 -7.70
N ILE A 238 -27.72 17.28 -8.29
CA ILE A 238 -27.27 18.37 -9.16
C ILE A 238 -27.65 18.08 -10.63
N ILE A 239 -28.28 19.06 -11.28
CA ILE A 239 -28.59 19.02 -12.72
C ILE A 239 -27.64 19.97 -13.45
N ALA A 240 -26.83 19.43 -14.35
CA ALA A 240 -25.98 20.24 -15.24
C ALA A 240 -26.78 20.71 -16.46
N ILE A 241 -26.89 22.03 -16.65
CA ILE A 241 -27.55 22.66 -17.80
C ILE A 241 -26.49 23.32 -18.66
N GLY A 242 -26.49 23.03 -19.97
CA GLY A 242 -25.47 23.52 -20.89
C GLY A 242 -25.80 23.19 -22.33
N HIS A 243 -25.10 23.84 -23.26
CA HIS A 243 -25.12 23.42 -24.66
C HIS A 243 -24.66 21.96 -24.78
N ARG A 244 -25.29 21.18 -25.67
CA ARG A 244 -25.03 19.74 -25.81
C ARG A 244 -23.55 19.42 -25.97
N ASP A 245 -22.85 20.18 -26.81
CA ASP A 245 -21.42 19.97 -27.08
C ASP A 245 -20.53 20.22 -25.85
N VAL A 246 -20.87 21.23 -25.04
CA VAL A 246 -20.16 21.57 -23.80
C VAL A 246 -20.35 20.47 -22.76
N ILE A 247 -21.59 20.07 -22.51
CA ILE A 247 -21.92 19.01 -21.55
C ILE A 247 -21.29 17.67 -21.96
N GLN A 248 -21.30 17.34 -23.26
CA GLN A 248 -20.69 16.12 -23.77
C GLN A 248 -19.17 16.12 -23.56
N ASN A 249 -18.46 17.21 -23.92
CA ASN A 249 -17.02 17.29 -23.70
C ASN A 249 -16.66 17.30 -22.22
N TYR A 250 -17.42 18.01 -21.39
CA TYR A 250 -17.23 18.01 -19.94
C TYR A 250 -17.42 16.61 -19.32
N SER A 251 -18.44 15.86 -19.77
CA SER A 251 -18.64 14.46 -19.37
C SER A 251 -17.51 13.54 -19.84
N LEU A 252 -16.96 13.76 -21.04
CA LEU A 252 -15.80 13.03 -21.53
C LEU A 252 -14.55 13.35 -20.71
N MET A 253 -14.37 14.58 -20.21
CA MET A 253 -13.30 14.93 -19.28
C MET A 253 -13.38 14.14 -17.97
N TYR A 254 -14.57 13.96 -17.39
CA TYR A 254 -14.74 13.04 -16.25
C TYR A 254 -14.45 11.59 -16.62
N SER A 255 -14.87 11.17 -17.82
CA SER A 255 -14.66 9.81 -18.29
C SER A 255 -13.18 9.47 -18.45
N MET A 256 -12.32 10.48 -18.72
CA MET A 256 -10.86 10.27 -18.79
C MET A 256 -10.35 9.56 -17.57
N PHE A 257 -10.73 9.98 -16.35
CA PHE A 257 -10.24 9.39 -15.10
C PHE A 257 -10.48 7.88 -14.99
N SER A 258 -11.46 7.35 -15.72
CA SER A 258 -11.76 5.92 -15.79
C SER A 258 -11.23 5.23 -17.05
N ASN A 259 -11.08 5.96 -18.16
CA ASN A 259 -10.68 5.41 -19.45
C ASN A 259 -9.56 6.26 -20.09
N PRO A 260 -8.29 5.78 -20.05
CA PRO A 260 -7.14 6.54 -20.54
C PRO A 260 -7.13 6.72 -22.07
N ASN A 261 -7.98 6.00 -22.83
CA ASN A 261 -8.07 6.16 -24.27
C ASN A 261 -8.86 7.41 -24.70
N ILE A 262 -9.58 8.04 -23.76
CA ILE A 262 -10.33 9.27 -24.01
C ILE A 262 -9.41 10.43 -23.67
N ILE A 263 -9.10 11.29 -24.64
CA ILE A 263 -8.27 12.48 -24.46
C ILE A 263 -8.99 13.67 -25.11
N ILE A 264 -9.32 14.66 -24.28
CA ILE A 264 -9.89 15.96 -24.63
C ILE A 264 -8.78 16.97 -24.41
N THR A 265 -8.56 17.80 -25.41
CA THR A 265 -7.52 18.83 -25.43
C THR A 265 -8.15 20.17 -25.80
N GLU A 266 -7.35 21.23 -25.79
CA GLU A 266 -7.76 22.56 -26.28
C GLU A 266 -8.37 22.55 -27.69
N ASN A 267 -7.98 21.59 -28.53
CA ASN A 267 -8.47 21.48 -29.90
C ASN A 267 -9.81 20.74 -30.01
N SER A 268 -10.30 20.15 -28.92
CA SER A 268 -11.53 19.36 -28.93
C SER A 268 -12.78 20.25 -28.93
N ILE A 269 -12.74 21.39 -28.23
CA ILE A 269 -13.85 22.34 -28.16
C ILE A 269 -13.33 23.73 -27.72
N ASP A 270 -13.84 24.78 -28.35
CA ASP A 270 -13.70 26.15 -27.87
C ASP A 270 -14.85 26.48 -26.91
N PHE A 271 -14.57 26.35 -25.61
CA PHE A 271 -15.56 26.63 -24.56
C PHE A 271 -15.93 28.12 -24.44
N LEU A 272 -15.14 29.03 -25.02
CA LEU A 272 -15.42 30.47 -25.00
C LEU A 272 -16.25 30.93 -26.20
N ASN A 273 -16.69 30.01 -27.05
CA ASN A 273 -17.56 30.35 -28.17
C ASN A 273 -18.85 31.02 -27.65
N PRO A 274 -19.19 32.25 -28.08
CA PRO A 274 -20.37 32.97 -27.62
C PRO A 274 -21.69 32.20 -27.83
N ASN A 275 -21.74 31.28 -28.80
CA ASN A 275 -22.92 30.44 -29.06
C ASN A 275 -23.22 29.45 -27.93
N TYR A 276 -22.25 29.18 -27.05
CA TYR A 276 -22.41 28.28 -25.90
C TYR A 276 -22.74 29.02 -24.60
N MET A 277 -22.69 30.36 -24.61
CA MET A 277 -22.94 31.17 -23.41
C MET A 277 -24.45 31.33 -23.17
N PHE A 278 -24.83 31.29 -21.90
CA PHE A 278 -26.20 31.58 -21.49
C PHE A 278 -26.47 33.09 -21.50
N ASN A 279 -27.70 33.47 -21.84
CA ASN A 279 -28.18 34.81 -21.57
C ASN A 279 -28.55 34.94 -20.09
N LEU A 280 -28.27 36.08 -19.48
CA LEU A 280 -28.56 36.33 -18.06
C LEU A 280 -30.07 36.21 -17.75
N SER A 281 -30.93 36.58 -18.71
CA SER A 281 -32.38 36.41 -18.57
C SER A 281 -32.82 34.96 -18.36
N ASP A 282 -32.15 34.03 -19.02
CA ASP A 282 -32.51 32.61 -18.98
C ASP A 282 -32.09 32.01 -17.62
N ILE A 283 -31.00 32.51 -17.04
CA ILE A 283 -30.55 32.14 -15.70
C ILE A 283 -31.52 32.66 -14.63
N GLU A 284 -32.01 33.90 -14.77
CA GLU A 284 -33.01 34.48 -13.87
C GLU A 284 -34.33 33.69 -13.91
N GLU A 285 -34.75 33.21 -15.09
CA GLU A 285 -35.93 32.36 -15.23
C GLU A 285 -35.76 31.03 -14.50
N VAL A 286 -34.60 30.38 -14.63
CA VAL A 286 -34.30 29.13 -13.90
C VAL A 286 -34.28 29.37 -12.39
N ASN A 287 -33.72 30.49 -11.94
CA ASN A 287 -33.67 30.84 -10.51
C ASN A 287 -35.07 31.14 -9.92
N SER A 288 -36.06 31.43 -10.77
CA SER A 288 -37.44 31.69 -10.33
C SER A 288 -38.23 30.41 -10.04
N ILE A 289 -37.71 29.24 -10.43
CA ILE A 289 -38.34 27.94 -10.18
C ILE A 289 -38.17 27.59 -8.69
N THR A 290 -39.28 27.35 -8.00
CA THR A 290 -39.32 27.12 -6.54
C THR A 290 -38.48 25.94 -6.06
N GLU A 291 -38.27 24.94 -6.91
CA GLU A 291 -37.53 23.72 -6.63
C GLU A 291 -36.00 23.90 -6.77
N VAL A 292 -35.55 25.03 -7.33
CA VAL A 292 -34.12 25.33 -7.49
C VAL A 292 -33.62 26.02 -6.22
N GLU A 293 -32.79 25.34 -5.45
CA GLU A 293 -32.22 25.88 -4.20
C GLU A 293 -31.07 26.87 -4.45
N SER A 294 -30.23 26.57 -5.44
CA SER A 294 -29.03 27.36 -5.77
C SER A 294 -28.59 27.12 -7.22
N ILE A 295 -27.85 28.08 -7.78
CA ILE A 295 -27.28 28.01 -9.12
C ILE A 295 -25.78 28.31 -9.05
N ASP A 296 -24.97 27.37 -9.54
CA ASP A 296 -23.52 27.50 -9.67
C ASP A 296 -23.16 27.74 -11.13
N GLN A 297 -22.65 28.94 -11.42
CA GLN A 297 -22.21 29.31 -12.76
C GLN A 297 -20.72 29.04 -12.93
N ARG A 298 -20.38 28.30 -13.99
CA ARG A 298 -18.99 27.91 -14.28
C ARG A 298 -18.58 28.31 -15.68
N LEU A 299 -17.35 28.81 -15.77
CA LEU A 299 -16.67 29.04 -17.05
C LEU A 299 -15.50 28.07 -17.15
N LEU A 300 -15.43 27.29 -18.22
CA LEU A 300 -14.33 26.35 -18.45
C LEU A 300 -13.55 26.80 -19.68
N ASN A 301 -12.22 26.71 -19.65
CA ASN A 301 -11.40 26.78 -20.86
C ASN A 301 -10.02 26.15 -20.64
N PHE A 302 -9.30 25.85 -21.72
CA PHE A 302 -7.91 25.44 -21.66
C PHE A 302 -6.97 26.65 -21.72
N PHE A 303 -5.97 26.67 -20.84
CA PHE A 303 -4.96 27.73 -20.80
C PHE A 303 -3.56 27.13 -20.73
N ASN A 304 -2.59 27.83 -21.32
CA ASN A 304 -1.19 27.50 -21.17
C ASN A 304 -0.66 28.05 -19.84
N LEU A 305 -0.32 27.16 -18.91
CA LEU A 305 0.26 27.47 -17.62
C LEU A 305 1.77 27.29 -17.68
N THR A 306 2.50 28.23 -17.10
CA THR A 306 3.96 28.14 -16.92
C THR A 306 4.29 28.25 -15.45
N GLU A 307 5.02 27.27 -14.92
CA GLU A 307 5.58 27.29 -13.59
C GLU A 307 6.68 28.34 -13.51
N LEU A 308 6.57 29.24 -12.55
CA LEU A 308 7.61 30.22 -12.25
C LEU A 308 8.47 29.70 -11.09
N ASP A 309 9.78 29.90 -11.21
CA ASP A 309 10.72 29.51 -10.17
C ASP A 309 10.53 30.34 -8.89
N GLY A 310 10.29 29.65 -7.79
CA GLY A 310 10.29 30.22 -6.44
C GLY A 310 11.72 30.30 -5.88
N TYR A 311 12.05 31.39 -5.19
CA TYR A 311 13.36 31.58 -4.56
C TYR A 311 13.20 31.56 -3.05
N HIS A 312 13.70 30.51 -2.40
CA HIS A 312 13.72 30.40 -0.95
C HIS A 312 15.09 30.79 -0.39
N TYR A 313 15.18 31.96 0.23
CA TYR A 313 16.41 32.47 0.82
C TYR A 313 16.77 31.71 2.10
N LEU A 314 18.01 31.24 2.20
CA LEU A 314 18.53 30.50 3.36
C LEU A 314 19.10 31.47 4.41
N VAL A 315 18.98 31.10 5.69
CA VAL A 315 19.43 31.93 6.83
C VAL A 315 20.94 32.18 6.81
N ASP A 316 21.72 31.23 6.30
CA ASP A 316 23.20 31.29 6.23
C ASP A 316 23.74 32.00 4.98
N GLY A 317 22.85 32.61 4.18
CA GLY A 317 23.16 33.21 2.89
C GLY A 317 23.01 32.21 1.73
N GLY A 318 22.52 32.71 0.59
CA GLY A 318 22.16 31.90 -0.58
C GLY A 318 20.66 31.72 -0.75
N TYR A 319 20.26 31.05 -1.83
CA TYR A 319 18.88 30.73 -2.14
C TYR A 319 18.76 29.33 -2.71
N LEU A 320 17.61 28.69 -2.48
CA LEU A 320 17.19 27.49 -3.16
C LEU A 320 16.15 27.87 -4.21
N ILE A 321 16.38 27.42 -5.44
CA ILE A 321 15.39 27.50 -6.51
C ILE A 321 14.42 26.34 -6.33
N ALA A 322 13.14 26.64 -6.19
CA ALA A 322 12.04 25.69 -6.17
C ALA A 322 11.21 25.91 -7.43
N GLY A 323 11.39 25.04 -8.43
CA GLY A 323 10.72 25.12 -9.73
C GLY A 323 11.56 24.42 -10.80
N GLN A 324 10.92 24.04 -11.90
CA GLN A 324 11.59 23.44 -13.07
C GLN A 324 11.21 24.15 -14.38
N GLN A 325 10.64 25.35 -14.31
CA GLN A 325 10.14 26.12 -15.46
C GLN A 325 9.25 25.30 -16.39
N ARG A 326 8.42 24.42 -15.81
CA ARG A 326 7.51 23.55 -16.57
C ARG A 326 6.44 24.39 -17.27
N SER A 327 5.99 23.97 -18.45
CA SER A 327 4.87 24.59 -19.16
C SER A 327 3.92 23.53 -19.71
N GLY A 328 2.62 23.78 -19.68
CA GLY A 328 1.62 22.84 -20.18
C GLY A 328 0.24 23.46 -20.33
N VAL A 329 -0.61 22.79 -21.12
CA VAL A 329 -1.98 23.22 -21.36
C VAL A 329 -2.93 22.47 -20.44
N PHE A 330 -3.70 23.23 -19.64
CA PHE A 330 -4.58 22.68 -18.61
C PHE A 330 -5.96 23.31 -18.64
N PRO A 331 -7.03 22.54 -18.31
CA PRO A 331 -8.35 23.09 -18.11
C PRO A 331 -8.38 23.91 -16.82
N ILE A 332 -8.90 25.13 -16.92
CA ILE A 332 -9.17 26.00 -15.79
C ILE A 332 -10.67 26.23 -15.72
N VAL A 333 -11.24 26.05 -14.53
CA VAL A 333 -12.64 26.34 -14.23
C VAL A 333 -12.69 27.62 -13.42
N GLY A 334 -13.29 28.66 -13.99
CA GLY A 334 -13.74 29.83 -13.25
C GLY A 334 -15.04 29.48 -12.52
N VAL A 335 -15.03 29.65 -11.20
CA VAL A 335 -16.17 29.40 -10.32
C VAL A 335 -16.44 30.61 -9.45
N ASN A 336 -17.70 30.82 -9.06
CA ASN A 336 -18.05 31.76 -8.02
C ASN A 336 -18.13 31.04 -6.67
N ILE A 337 -17.11 31.21 -5.82
CA ILE A 337 -16.99 30.46 -4.55
C ILE A 337 -18.21 30.68 -3.64
N SER A 338 -18.80 31.88 -3.60
CA SER A 338 -19.95 32.16 -2.73
C SER A 338 -21.24 31.46 -3.15
N GLU A 339 -21.31 31.00 -4.40
CA GLU A 339 -22.47 30.35 -5.01
C GLU A 339 -22.17 28.90 -5.40
N MET A 340 -21.00 28.39 -5.02
CA MET A 340 -20.56 27.04 -5.36
C MET A 340 -21.39 26.01 -4.59
N ILE A 341 -22.03 25.10 -5.34
CA ILE A 341 -22.89 24.05 -4.76
C ILE A 341 -22.05 22.88 -4.23
N GLN A 342 -20.94 22.59 -4.89
CA GLN A 342 -20.08 21.44 -4.56
C GLN A 342 -19.10 21.79 -3.43
N ASP A 343 -18.91 20.88 -2.48
CA ASP A 343 -17.96 21.04 -1.38
C ASP A 343 -16.70 20.24 -1.67
N PHE A 344 -15.74 20.84 -2.38
CA PHE A 344 -14.49 20.16 -2.72
C PHE A 344 -13.64 19.93 -1.46
N GLU A 345 -13.01 18.75 -1.39
CA GLU A 345 -12.00 18.49 -0.37
C GLU A 345 -10.74 19.28 -0.74
N ILE A 346 -10.43 20.32 0.03
CA ILE A 346 -9.27 21.20 -0.21
C ILE A 346 -8.26 21.13 0.95
N GLU A 347 -6.99 21.20 0.61
CA GLU A 347 -5.94 21.52 1.57
C GLU A 347 -5.72 23.04 1.58
N GLY A 348 -6.04 23.70 2.71
CA GLY A 348 -5.91 25.15 2.87
C GLY A 348 -7.28 25.84 2.96
N GLU A 349 -7.37 27.04 2.41
CA GLU A 349 -8.56 27.88 2.49
C GLU A 349 -8.99 28.32 1.09
N TYR A 350 -10.31 28.48 0.90
CA TYR A 350 -10.85 29.14 -0.28
C TYR A 350 -10.37 30.59 -0.35
N PHE A 351 -10.08 31.08 -1.57
CA PHE A 351 -9.70 32.49 -1.73
C PHE A 351 -10.92 33.40 -1.52
N ALA A 352 -10.71 34.53 -0.83
CA ALA A 352 -11.76 35.53 -0.66
C ALA A 352 -11.90 36.37 -1.96
N GLN A 353 -13.01 37.08 -2.13
CA GLN A 353 -13.19 38.01 -3.27
C GLN A 353 -12.10 39.09 -3.36
N GLU A 354 -11.43 39.39 -2.23
CA GLU A 354 -10.33 40.34 -2.14
C GLU A 354 -8.99 39.77 -2.65
N ASP A 355 -8.89 38.44 -2.79
CA ASP A 355 -7.68 37.71 -3.18
C ASP A 355 -7.60 37.46 -4.71
N SER A 356 -7.63 38.54 -5.50
CA SER A 356 -7.63 38.50 -6.98
C SER A 356 -6.47 37.77 -7.68
N ILE A 357 -5.46 37.32 -6.92
CA ILE A 357 -4.23 36.68 -7.45
C ILE A 357 -4.12 35.21 -7.00
N LYS A 358 -5.05 34.71 -6.17
CA LYS A 358 -5.02 33.32 -5.69
C LYS A 358 -5.79 32.41 -6.64
N MET A 359 -5.31 31.17 -6.77
CA MET A 359 -5.96 30.09 -7.51
C MET A 359 -5.95 28.83 -6.67
N ILE A 360 -7.00 28.01 -6.81
CA ILE A 360 -7.03 26.66 -6.25
C ILE A 360 -6.52 25.71 -7.32
N ILE A 361 -5.53 24.92 -6.95
CA ILE A 361 -4.91 23.94 -7.84
C ILE A 361 -5.51 22.57 -7.52
N GLY A 362 -6.11 21.94 -8.53
CA GLY A 362 -6.58 20.56 -8.41
C GLY A 362 -5.41 19.60 -8.18
N ASP A 363 -5.68 18.49 -7.49
CA ASP A 363 -4.70 17.47 -7.13
C ASP A 363 -3.91 16.93 -8.34
N GLY A 364 -4.56 16.71 -9.48
CA GLY A 364 -3.90 16.28 -10.72
C GLY A 364 -2.80 17.25 -11.17
N LEU A 365 -3.07 18.56 -11.15
CA LEU A 365 -2.05 19.56 -11.50
C LEU A 365 -1.00 19.68 -10.37
N GLY A 366 -1.45 19.71 -9.12
CA GLY A 366 -0.58 19.88 -7.94
C GLY A 366 0.47 18.79 -7.76
N TYR A 367 0.17 17.54 -8.10
CA TYR A 367 1.10 16.42 -7.93
C TYR A 367 1.97 16.11 -9.16
N ASN A 368 1.54 16.54 -10.35
CA ASN A 368 2.22 16.20 -11.60
C ASN A 368 2.96 17.38 -12.23
N PHE A 369 2.45 18.60 -12.05
CA PHE A 369 3.01 19.79 -12.68
C PHE A 369 3.85 20.65 -11.75
N PHE A 370 3.53 20.69 -10.45
CA PHE A 370 4.35 21.31 -9.40
C PHE A 370 5.09 20.21 -8.62
#